data_AF-A0A552FWJ2-F1
#
_entry.id   AF-A0A552FWJ2-F1
#
_cell.length_a   1.000
_cell.length_b   1.000
_cell.length_c   1.000
_cell.angle_alpha   90.00
_cell.angle_beta   90.00
_cell.angle_gamma   90.00
#
_symmetry.space_group_name_H-M   'P 1'
#
loop_
_entity.id
_entity.type
_entity.pdbx_description
1 polymer ?
#
loop_
_entity_poly.entity_id
_entity_poly.type
_entity_poly.pdbx_seq_one_letter_code
_entity_poly.pdbx_strand_id
1 'polypeptide(L)'
;MTQGNPTIPLKLPENSIMQNRLVKTSYKLIKSKLNEVILLTREVMQETQIEFVRSYIDAGEWRLAIETLCDILYEDELPISATAYRLIQEISSSIDIKNSVWEILKPQVVRTASLPTR
;
A
#
# COMPACT_ATOMS: atom_id res chain seq x y z
N MET A 1 -11.05 -51.71 31.38
CA MET A 1 -10.08 -51.73 30.27
C MET A 1 -10.22 -50.42 29.51
N THR A 2 -9.36 -49.44 29.79
CA THR A 2 -9.40 -48.10 29.18
C THR A 2 -8.58 -48.08 27.90
N GLN A 3 -9.24 -48.02 26.74
CA GLN A 3 -8.58 -47.77 25.46
C GLN A 3 -8.27 -46.28 25.36
N GLY A 4 -6.98 -45.94 25.41
CA GLY A 4 -6.49 -44.59 25.19
C GLY A 4 -6.69 -44.18 23.74
N ASN A 5 -7.31 -43.01 23.55
CA ASN A 5 -7.48 -42.37 22.26
C ASN A 5 -6.08 -41.94 21.73
N PRO A 6 -5.62 -42.40 20.56
CA PRO A 6 -4.35 -41.92 20.01
C PRO A 6 -4.51 -40.48 19.54
N THR A 7 -3.89 -39.54 20.26
CA THR A 7 -3.75 -38.15 19.83
C THR A 7 -2.89 -38.10 18.58
N ILE A 8 -3.53 -37.96 17.42
CA ILE A 8 -2.85 -37.68 16.15
C ILE A 8 -2.20 -36.28 16.28
N PRO A 9 -0.88 -36.13 16.08
CA PRO A 9 -0.28 -34.80 16.01
C PRO A 9 -0.86 -34.06 14.81
N LEU A 10 -1.47 -32.90 15.04
CA LEU A 10 -1.86 -31.94 14.01
C LEU A 10 -0.60 -31.46 13.27
N LYS A 11 -0.14 -32.21 12.27
CA LYS A 11 0.76 -31.68 11.24
C LYS A 11 -0.05 -30.68 10.43
N LEU A 12 0.14 -29.40 10.72
CA LEU A 12 -0.32 -28.31 9.86
C LEU A 12 0.21 -28.57 8.45
N PRO A 13 -0.65 -28.57 7.41
CA PRO A 13 -0.20 -28.86 6.05
C PRO A 13 0.83 -27.82 5.63
N GLU A 14 1.97 -28.27 5.10
CA GLU A 14 3.10 -27.44 4.66
C GLU A 14 2.66 -26.32 3.69
N ASN A 15 1.59 -26.57 2.93
CA ASN A 15 0.95 -25.59 2.05
C ASN A 15 0.45 -24.33 2.79
N SER A 16 -0.08 -24.49 4.02
CA SER A 16 -0.52 -23.36 4.86
C SER A 16 0.66 -22.50 5.34
N ILE A 17 1.81 -23.12 5.59
CA ILE A 17 3.04 -22.40 6.02
C ILE A 17 3.62 -21.61 4.85
N MET A 18 3.66 -22.21 3.65
CA MET A 18 4.14 -21.54 2.43
C MET A 18 3.22 -20.39 2.00
N GLN A 19 1.91 -20.59 2.02
CA GLN A 19 0.93 -19.53 1.74
C GLN A 19 1.07 -18.36 2.73
N ASN A 20 1.17 -18.64 4.04
CA ASN A 20 1.38 -17.60 5.05
C ASN A 20 2.71 -16.83 4.87
N ARG A 21 3.77 -17.50 4.42
CA ARG A 21 5.07 -16.85 4.17
C ARG A 21 5.01 -15.95 2.93
N LEU A 22 4.38 -16.42 1.85
CA LEU A 22 4.19 -15.65 0.62
C LEU A 22 3.35 -14.39 0.88
N VAL A 23 2.24 -14.56 1.59
CA VAL A 23 1.34 -13.46 1.98
C VAL A 23 2.05 -12.42 2.85
N LYS A 24 2.86 -12.85 3.84
CA LYS A 24 3.67 -11.93 4.66
C LYS A 24 4.74 -11.16 3.85
N THR A 25 5.37 -11.80 2.87
CA THR A 25 6.34 -11.14 1.98
C THR A 25 5.64 -10.09 1.11
N SER A 26 4.43 -10.38 0.62
CA SER A 26 3.62 -9.43 -0.14
C SER A 26 3.24 -8.20 0.69
N TYR A 27 2.85 -8.37 1.96
CA TYR A 27 2.50 -7.22 2.82
C TYR A 27 3.70 -6.34 3.17
N LYS A 28 4.88 -6.93 3.39
CA LYS A 28 6.11 -6.15 3.58
C LYS A 28 6.43 -5.31 2.34
N LEU A 29 6.25 -5.88 1.15
CA LEU A 29 6.46 -5.17 -0.10
C LEU A 29 5.46 -4.01 -0.27
N ILE A 30 4.17 -4.25 0.00
CA ILE A 30 3.13 -3.21 -0.06
C ILE A 30 3.44 -2.07 0.91
N LYS A 31 3.78 -2.37 2.17
CA LYS A 31 4.21 -1.36 3.16
C LYS A 31 5.41 -0.56 2.67
N SER A 32 6.41 -1.22 2.08
CA SER A 32 7.60 -0.54 1.54
C SER A 32 7.22 0.44 0.42
N LYS A 33 6.40 0.00 -0.53
CA LYS A 33 5.98 0.84 -1.66
C LYS A 33 5.11 2.01 -1.22
N LEU A 34 4.18 1.81 -0.27
CA LEU A 34 3.36 2.89 0.28
C LEU A 34 4.22 3.96 0.95
N ASN A 35 5.22 3.56 1.74
CA ASN A 35 6.17 4.50 2.34
C ASN A 35 7.00 5.25 1.29
N GLU A 36 7.36 4.59 0.19
CA GLU A 36 8.06 5.23 -0.92
C GLU A 36 7.18 6.28 -1.63
N VAL A 37 5.89 5.98 -1.85
CA VAL A 37 4.96 6.99 -2.41
C VAL A 37 4.85 8.19 -1.48
N ILE A 38 4.70 7.98 -0.16
CA ILE A 38 4.68 9.06 0.83
C ILE A 38 5.95 9.91 0.76
N LEU A 39 7.12 9.30 0.63
CA LEU A 39 8.37 10.04 0.47
C LEU A 39 8.38 10.91 -0.80
N LEU A 40 7.85 10.39 -1.90
CA LEU A 40 7.78 11.09 -3.19
C LEU A 40 6.76 12.24 -3.20
N THR A 41 5.76 12.20 -2.33
CA THR A 41 4.68 13.21 -2.26
C THR A 41 4.80 14.13 -1.04
N ARG A 42 5.78 13.91 -0.15
CA ARG A 42 5.92 14.66 1.12
C ARG A 42 6.05 16.18 0.96
N GLU A 43 6.63 16.64 -0.14
CA GLU A 43 6.88 18.07 -0.36
C GLU A 43 5.62 18.81 -0.82
N VAL A 44 4.59 18.06 -1.25
CA VAL A 44 3.32 18.62 -1.74
C VAL A 44 2.15 18.35 -0.79
N MET A 45 2.26 17.33 0.06
CA MET A 45 1.26 16.99 1.08
C MET A 45 1.54 17.71 2.41
N GLN A 46 0.49 17.98 3.17
CA GLN A 46 0.61 18.48 4.54
C GLN A 46 1.06 17.36 5.50
N GLU A 47 1.80 17.72 6.57
CA GLU A 47 2.26 16.71 7.54
C GLU A 47 1.09 15.93 8.17
N THR A 48 -0.02 16.60 8.47
CA THR A 48 -1.24 15.97 9.02
C THR A 48 -1.84 14.93 8.07
N GLN A 49 -1.81 15.19 6.76
CA GLN A 49 -2.25 14.25 5.73
C GLN A 49 -1.32 13.04 5.64
N ILE A 50 -0.01 13.27 5.73
CA ILE A 50 1.01 12.22 5.77
C ILE A 50 0.83 11.33 7.00
N GLU A 51 0.64 11.92 8.18
CA GLU A 51 0.37 11.21 9.43
C GLU A 51 -0.90 10.35 9.33
N PHE A 52 -1.96 10.88 8.72
CA PHE A 52 -3.20 10.15 8.54
C PHE A 52 -3.03 8.89 7.67
N VAL A 53 -2.37 9.01 6.51
CA VAL A 53 -2.06 7.86 5.66
C VAL A 53 -1.14 6.86 6.36
N ARG A 54 -0.11 7.33 7.08
CA ARG A 54 0.79 6.48 7.86
C ARG A 54 0.06 5.67 8.93
N SER A 55 -0.95 6.25 9.59
CA SER A 55 -1.72 5.54 10.60
C SER A 55 -2.39 4.27 10.04
N TYR A 56 -2.91 4.31 8.81
CA TYR A 56 -3.46 3.14 8.12
C TYR A 56 -2.39 2.13 7.70
N ILE A 57 -1.23 2.61 7.24
CA ILE A 57 -0.08 1.74 6.92
C ILE A 57 0.37 0.97 8.17
N ASP A 58 0.41 1.62 9.33
CA ASP A 58 0.84 0.98 10.57
C ASP A 58 -0.22 0.05 11.16
N ALA A 59 -1.51 0.34 10.94
CA ALA A 59 -2.61 -0.57 11.25
C ALA A 59 -2.70 -1.78 10.31
N GLY A 60 -2.00 -1.76 9.16
CA GLY A 60 -2.09 -2.80 8.13
C GLY A 60 -3.32 -2.66 7.22
N GLU A 61 -3.98 -1.51 7.26
CA GLU A 61 -5.15 -1.17 6.45
C GLU A 61 -4.72 -0.66 5.07
N TRP A 62 -4.09 -1.54 4.27
CA TRP A 62 -3.43 -1.16 3.01
C TRP A 62 -4.37 -0.53 1.99
N ARG A 63 -5.60 -1.05 1.90
CA ARG A 63 -6.63 -0.53 0.99
C ARG A 63 -7.05 0.87 1.40
N LEU A 64 -7.30 1.08 2.69
CA LEU A 64 -7.72 2.39 3.18
C LEU A 64 -6.58 3.42 3.07
N ALA A 65 -5.33 2.98 3.29
CA ALA A 65 -4.16 3.82 3.13
C ALA A 65 -4.03 4.36 1.69
N ILE A 66 -4.20 3.50 0.67
CA ILE A 66 -4.08 3.93 -0.72
C ILE A 66 -5.30 4.71 -1.21
N GLU A 67 -6.51 4.35 -0.79
CA GLU A 67 -7.74 5.11 -1.10
C GLU A 67 -7.61 6.53 -0.53
N THR A 68 -7.26 6.66 0.74
CA THR A 68 -7.04 7.96 1.41
C THR A 68 -5.93 8.77 0.73
N LEU A 69 -4.83 8.12 0.34
CA LEU A 69 -3.74 8.78 -0.37
C LEU A 69 -4.21 9.32 -1.73
N CYS A 70 -4.96 8.52 -2.51
CA CYS A 70 -5.50 8.95 -3.79
C CYS A 70 -6.50 10.11 -3.63
N ASP A 71 -7.37 10.04 -2.63
CA ASP A 71 -8.35 11.10 -2.35
C ASP A 71 -7.63 12.41 -2.02
N ILE A 72 -6.66 12.41 -1.11
CA ILE A 72 -5.86 13.60 -0.77
C ILE A 72 -5.18 14.18 -2.02
N LEU A 73 -4.49 13.33 -2.79
CA LEU A 73 -3.77 13.78 -3.98
C LEU A 73 -4.74 14.36 -5.01
N TYR A 74 -5.93 13.79 -5.18
CA TYR A 74 -6.93 14.25 -6.13
C TYR A 74 -7.65 15.53 -5.69
N GLU A 75 -8.15 15.56 -4.46
CA GLU A 75 -8.96 16.67 -3.94
C GLU A 75 -8.15 17.97 -3.82
N ASP A 76 -6.87 17.86 -3.43
CA ASP A 76 -5.98 19.02 -3.31
C ASP A 76 -5.23 19.36 -4.61
N GLU A 77 -5.54 18.66 -5.71
CA GLU A 77 -4.91 18.84 -7.03
C GLU A 77 -3.36 18.78 -6.97
N LEU A 78 -2.81 17.87 -6.16
CA LEU A 78 -1.38 17.80 -5.88
C LEU A 78 -0.60 17.16 -7.05
N PRO A 79 0.46 17.83 -7.53
CA PRO A 79 1.27 17.27 -8.61
C PRO A 79 2.05 16.05 -8.11
N ILE A 80 2.00 14.96 -8.88
CA ILE A 80 2.71 13.71 -8.55
C ILE A 80 3.69 13.33 -9.64
N SER A 81 4.80 12.72 -9.23
CA SER A 81 5.77 12.19 -10.20
C SER A 81 5.24 10.95 -10.92
N ALA A 82 5.74 10.70 -12.13
CA ALA A 82 5.46 9.45 -12.85
C ALA A 82 5.86 8.20 -12.05
N THR A 83 6.90 8.31 -11.22
CA THR A 83 7.34 7.22 -10.32
C THR A 83 6.30 6.95 -9.23
N ALA A 84 5.78 8.00 -8.58
CA ALA A 84 4.72 7.87 -7.57
C ALA A 84 3.46 7.25 -8.17
N TYR A 85 3.03 7.73 -9.35
CA TYR A 85 1.88 7.17 -10.05
C TYR A 85 2.04 5.68 -10.40
N ARG A 86 3.22 5.27 -10.90
CA ARG A 86 3.51 3.86 -11.18
C ARG A 86 3.45 3.00 -9.92
N LEU A 87 4.02 3.47 -8.81
CA LEU A 87 3.97 2.75 -7.54
C LEU A 87 2.53 2.59 -7.03
N ILE A 88 1.71 3.64 -7.11
CA ILE A 88 0.28 3.60 -6.77
C ILE A 88 -0.44 2.53 -7.62
N GLN A 89 -0.19 2.50 -8.93
CA GLN A 89 -0.74 1.49 -9.83
C GLN A 89 -0.32 0.06 -9.43
N GLU A 90 0.96 -0.15 -9.14
CA GLU A 90 1.50 -1.46 -8.76
C GLU A 90 0.91 -1.94 -7.42
N ILE A 91 0.80 -1.05 -6.43
CA ILE A 91 0.17 -1.36 -5.13
C ILE A 91 -1.28 -1.74 -5.37
N SER A 92 -2.05 -0.89 -6.05
CA SER A 92 -3.48 -1.07 -6.30
C SER A 92 -3.77 -2.38 -7.02
N SER A 93 -2.95 -2.71 -8.02
CA SER A 93 -3.04 -3.99 -8.76
C SER A 93 -2.73 -5.20 -7.88
N SER A 94 -1.83 -5.04 -6.89
CA SER A 94 -1.45 -6.12 -5.96
C SER A 94 -2.51 -6.43 -4.89
N ILE A 95 -3.41 -5.48 -4.61
CA ILE A 95 -4.48 -5.61 -3.61
C ILE A 95 -5.89 -5.48 -4.20
N ASP A 96 -6.01 -5.67 -5.51
CA ASP A 96 -7.27 -5.71 -6.27
C ASP A 96 -8.15 -4.47 -6.07
N ILE A 97 -7.54 -3.29 -6.18
CA ILE A 97 -8.24 -2.00 -6.15
C ILE A 97 -8.64 -1.59 -7.56
N LYS A 98 -9.88 -1.11 -7.69
CA LYS A 98 -10.46 -0.65 -8.96
C LYS A 98 -9.64 0.49 -9.54
N ASN A 99 -9.45 0.46 -10.85
CA ASN A 99 -8.76 1.52 -11.60
C ASN A 99 -9.33 2.92 -11.35
N SER A 100 -10.65 3.03 -11.15
CA SER A 100 -11.32 4.31 -10.86
C SER A 100 -10.80 5.02 -9.61
N VAL A 101 -10.12 4.32 -8.69
CA VAL A 101 -9.55 4.93 -7.47
C VAL A 101 -8.24 5.66 -7.75
N TRP A 102 -7.40 5.16 -8.68
CA TRP A 102 -6.06 5.69 -8.89
C TRP A 102 -5.84 6.32 -10.27
N GLU A 103 -6.59 5.91 -11.30
CA GLU A 103 -6.50 6.52 -12.63
C GLU A 103 -6.97 7.97 -12.66
N ILE A 104 -7.78 8.39 -11.67
CA ILE A 104 -8.18 9.79 -11.47
C ILE A 104 -6.99 10.72 -11.26
N LEU A 105 -5.83 10.19 -10.83
CA LEU A 105 -4.61 10.96 -10.62
C LEU A 105 -3.83 11.24 -11.91
N LYS A 106 -4.20 10.60 -13.04
CA LYS A 106 -3.49 10.74 -14.31
C LYS A 106 -3.29 12.19 -14.78
N PRO A 107 -4.26 13.12 -14.63
CA PRO A 107 -4.05 14.52 -15.00
C PRO A 107 -2.96 15.23 -14.19
N GLN A 108 -2.63 14.73 -13.00
CA GLN A 108 -1.71 15.34 -12.05
C GLN A 108 -0.27 14.83 -12.20
N VAL A 109 -0.05 13.89 -13.11
CA VAL A 109 1.28 13.29 -13.35
C VAL A 109 2.17 14.28 -14.08
N VAL A 110 3.15 14.82 -13.37
CA VAL A 110 4.15 15.72 -13.95
C VAL A 110 5.36 14.94 -14.45
N ARG A 111 5.71 15.13 -15.73
CA ARG A 111 7.00 14.67 -16.30
C ARG A 111 8.10 15.59 -15.76
N THR A 112 8.60 15.25 -14.58
CA THR A 112 9.71 15.91 -13.86
C THR A 112 9.48 17.37 -13.50
N ALA A 113 9.45 17.64 -12.19
CA ALA A 113 9.52 18.97 -11.65
C ALA A 113 10.90 19.58 -11.92
N SER A 114 10.95 20.66 -12.69
CA SER A 114 11.84 21.75 -12.33
C SER A 114 11.15 22.50 -11.19
N LEU A 115 11.50 22.22 -9.94
CA LEU A 115 11.16 23.14 -8.86
C LEU A 115 11.95 24.43 -9.13
N PRO A 116 11.31 25.61 -9.23
CA PRO A 116 12.06 26.85 -9.24
C PRO A 116 12.73 27.02 -7.88
N THR A 117 14.04 27.11 -7.87
CA THR A 117 14.84 27.47 -6.70
C THR A 117 14.32 28.81 -6.15
N ARG A 118 13.81 28.81 -4.92
CA ARG A 118 13.66 30.04 -4.13
C ARG A 118 14.88 30.24 -3.26
#